data_AF-A0A3D6DV14-F1
#
_entry.id   AF-A0A3D6DV14-F1
#
_cell.length_a   1.000
_cell.length_b   1.000
_cell.length_c   1.000
_cell.angle_alpha   90.00
_cell.angle_beta   90.00
_cell.angle_gamma   90.00
#
_symmetry.space_group_name_H-M   'P 1'
#
loop_
_entity.id
_entity.type
_entity.pdbx_description
1 polymer ?
#
loop_
_entity_poly.entity_id
_entity_poly.type
_entity_poly.pdbx_seq_one_letter_code
_entity_poly.pdbx_strand_id
1 'polypeptide(L)'
;MPEVFDSLEAVVIARFGAGGALLYGNAGLLRVCADQGRAAWDLFSQPRLDALALVPPDARWVVHRGRLTLGDMHGGEMRTLTGTVFASDGGMLVVAGYDIDEFERSSVLMLELNSALDAAHRDLIRANRELARREAAIRELSLTDALTGVGNRRHLDENLAAECERARRYQQPLALIILDIDHFKRVNDGWGHEAGDPGNHPA
;
A
#
# COMPACT_ATOMS: atom_id res chain seq x y z
N MET A 1 -35.17 -21.61 6.72
CA MET A 1 -33.81 -21.28 6.26
C MET A 1 -32.87 -21.38 7.46
N PRO A 2 -31.61 -21.80 7.30
CA PRO A 2 -30.60 -21.81 8.37
C PRO A 2 -30.32 -20.40 8.92
N GLU A 3 -30.13 -20.26 10.24
CA GLU A 3 -29.81 -18.99 10.94
C GLU A 3 -28.51 -18.33 10.44
N VAL A 4 -27.60 -19.10 9.83
CA VAL A 4 -26.33 -18.62 9.28
C VAL A 4 -26.51 -17.53 8.22
N PHE A 5 -27.67 -17.50 7.54
CA PHE A 5 -27.94 -16.52 6.49
C PHE A 5 -28.42 -15.17 7.02
N ASP A 6 -28.90 -15.10 8.26
CA ASP A 6 -29.54 -13.92 8.82
C ASP A 6 -28.55 -12.76 8.97
N SER A 7 -27.30 -13.04 9.38
CA SER A 7 -26.26 -12.06 9.65
C SER A 7 -25.42 -11.65 8.43
N LEU A 8 -25.70 -12.20 7.25
CA LEU A 8 -24.91 -11.87 6.05
C LEU A 8 -25.35 -10.52 5.47
N GLU A 9 -24.44 -9.55 5.47
CA GLU A 9 -24.68 -8.21 4.91
C GLU A 9 -24.18 -8.01 3.48
N ALA A 10 -23.26 -8.87 3.02
CA ALA A 10 -22.68 -8.80 1.66
C ALA A 10 -23.53 -9.54 0.61
N VAL A 11 -24.52 -10.31 1.05
CA VAL A 11 -25.43 -11.09 0.20
C VAL A 11 -26.85 -10.73 0.60
N VAL A 12 -27.69 -10.46 -0.38
CA VAL A 12 -29.12 -10.25 -0.24
C VAL A 12 -29.83 -11.58 -0.46
N ILE A 13 -30.53 -12.04 0.57
CA ILE A 13 -31.39 -13.22 0.51
C ILE A 13 -32.79 -12.78 0.93
N ALA A 14 -33.75 -12.95 0.03
CA ALA A 14 -35.14 -12.57 0.26
C ALA A 14 -36.08 -13.65 -0.24
N ARG A 15 -37.03 -14.08 0.60
CA ARG A 15 -38.11 -14.98 0.22
C ARG A 15 -39.42 -14.25 0.26
N PHE A 16 -40.25 -14.50 -0.72
CA PHE A 16 -41.54 -13.86 -0.88
C PHE A 16 -42.62 -14.87 -1.21
N GLY A 17 -43.82 -14.66 -0.70
CA GLY A 17 -44.97 -15.54 -0.95
C GLY A 17 -45.61 -15.26 -2.31
N ALA A 18 -46.48 -16.14 -2.79
CA ALA A 18 -47.13 -15.99 -4.11
C ALA A 18 -47.87 -14.66 -4.34
N GLY A 19 -48.33 -13.99 -3.27
CA GLY A 19 -48.98 -12.67 -3.32
C GLY A 19 -48.05 -11.46 -3.10
N GLY A 20 -46.73 -11.68 -2.99
CA GLY A 20 -45.74 -10.60 -2.92
C GLY A 20 -45.38 -10.05 -1.56
N ALA A 21 -45.93 -10.64 -0.51
CA ALA A 21 -45.46 -10.40 0.84
C ALA A 21 -44.03 -10.94 1.02
N LEU A 22 -43.16 -10.13 1.62
CA LEU A 22 -41.86 -10.59 2.11
C LEU A 22 -42.09 -11.57 3.26
N LEU A 23 -41.72 -12.83 3.04
CA LEU A 23 -41.78 -13.88 4.06
C LEU A 23 -40.49 -13.93 4.88
N TYR A 24 -39.38 -13.55 4.28
CA TYR A 24 -38.06 -13.53 4.93
C TYR A 24 -37.11 -12.59 4.18
N GLY A 25 -36.29 -11.87 4.93
CA GLY A 25 -35.18 -11.08 4.41
C GLY A 25 -34.03 -11.09 5.40
N ASN A 26 -32.80 -11.28 4.92
CA ASN A 26 -31.61 -11.23 5.77
C ASN A 26 -31.11 -9.78 5.99
N ALA A 27 -30.07 -9.62 6.81
CA ALA A 27 -29.45 -8.31 7.07
C ALA A 27 -29.01 -7.59 5.79
N GLY A 28 -28.52 -8.32 4.78
CA GLY A 28 -28.19 -7.75 3.46
C GLY A 28 -29.39 -7.12 2.77
N LEU A 29 -30.57 -7.78 2.77
CA LEU A 29 -31.80 -7.18 2.24
C LEU A 29 -32.18 -5.91 3.02
N LEU A 30 -32.16 -5.98 4.35
CA LEU A 30 -32.52 -4.84 5.21
C LEU A 30 -31.61 -3.64 4.97
N ARG A 31 -30.31 -3.85 4.79
CA ARG A 31 -29.34 -2.81 4.44
C ARG A 31 -29.67 -2.11 3.12
N VAL A 32 -30.22 -2.84 2.14
CA VAL A 32 -30.64 -2.28 0.84
C VAL A 32 -32.04 -1.64 0.92
N CYS A 33 -32.91 -2.15 1.78
CA CYS A 33 -34.34 -1.81 1.82
C CYS A 33 -34.75 -0.91 2.99
N ALA A 34 -33.81 -0.41 3.79
CA ALA A 34 -34.02 0.19 5.13
C ALA A 34 -35.05 1.34 5.23
N ASP A 35 -35.58 1.87 4.11
CA ASP A 35 -36.29 3.16 4.12
C ASP A 35 -37.66 3.19 3.40
N GLN A 36 -38.22 2.06 2.95
CA GLN A 36 -39.26 2.17 1.88
C GLN A 36 -40.69 1.73 2.18
N GLY A 37 -41.05 1.18 3.35
CA GLY A 37 -42.46 1.03 3.80
C GLY A 37 -43.48 0.40 2.83
N ARG A 38 -43.03 -0.20 1.71
CA ARG A 38 -43.83 -0.71 0.59
C ARG A 38 -43.72 -2.22 0.49
N ALA A 39 -44.61 -2.84 -0.30
CA ALA A 39 -44.51 -4.25 -0.64
C ALA A 39 -43.13 -4.53 -1.25
N ALA A 40 -42.33 -5.36 -0.58
CA ALA A 40 -40.90 -5.47 -0.85
C ALA A 40 -40.55 -6.02 -2.25
N TRP A 41 -41.53 -6.52 -3.02
CA TRP A 41 -41.37 -6.83 -4.45
C TRP A 41 -41.28 -5.60 -5.35
N ASP A 42 -41.96 -4.50 -5.00
CA ASP A 42 -41.94 -3.26 -5.80
C ASP A 42 -40.56 -2.60 -5.81
N LEU A 43 -39.70 -2.98 -4.87
CA LEU A 43 -38.33 -2.52 -4.78
C LEU A 43 -37.50 -3.01 -5.96
N PHE A 44 -37.84 -4.15 -6.56
CA PHE A 44 -37.14 -4.72 -7.70
C PHE A 44 -37.64 -4.05 -8.98
N SER A 45 -36.99 -2.95 -9.36
CA SER A 45 -37.38 -2.18 -10.52
C SER A 45 -37.04 -2.90 -11.83
N GLN A 46 -35.94 -3.66 -11.87
CA GLN A 46 -35.54 -4.48 -13.01
C GLN A 46 -34.74 -5.72 -12.60
N PRO A 47 -35.12 -6.94 -13.03
CA PRO A 47 -36.44 -7.29 -13.52
C PRO A 47 -37.49 -7.11 -12.41
N ARG A 48 -38.73 -6.79 -12.82
CA ARG A 48 -39.83 -6.75 -11.86
C ARG A 48 -40.22 -8.16 -11.45
N LEU A 49 -40.33 -8.40 -10.14
CA LEU A 49 -40.62 -9.73 -9.61
C LEU A 49 -42.04 -10.19 -9.97
N ASP A 50 -43.02 -9.29 -10.03
CA ASP A 50 -44.40 -9.60 -10.44
C ASP A 50 -44.47 -10.18 -11.86
N ALA A 51 -43.67 -9.65 -12.80
CA ALA A 51 -43.57 -10.18 -14.15
C ALA A 51 -42.93 -11.57 -14.18
N LEU A 52 -41.93 -11.83 -13.32
CA LEU A 52 -41.29 -13.14 -13.21
C LEU A 52 -42.20 -14.20 -12.59
N ALA A 53 -43.16 -13.81 -11.73
CA ALA A 53 -44.13 -14.74 -11.15
C ALA A 53 -45.06 -15.37 -12.19
N LEU A 54 -45.22 -14.74 -13.37
CA LEU A 54 -46.02 -15.26 -14.47
C LEU A 54 -45.26 -16.25 -15.37
N VAL A 55 -43.94 -16.35 -15.19
CA VAL A 55 -43.11 -17.28 -15.98
C VAL A 55 -43.22 -18.66 -15.34
N PRO A 56 -43.70 -19.68 -16.07
CA PRO A 56 -43.74 -21.04 -15.54
C PRO A 56 -42.30 -21.48 -15.22
N PRO A 57 -42.03 -22.00 -14.02
CA PRO A 57 -40.69 -22.40 -13.65
C PRO A 57 -40.19 -23.51 -14.58
N ASP A 58 -39.00 -23.34 -15.14
CA ASP A 58 -38.30 -24.40 -15.84
C ASP A 58 -38.05 -25.60 -14.90
N ALA A 59 -37.58 -26.73 -15.43
CA ALA A 59 -37.19 -27.92 -14.64
C ALA A 59 -36.14 -27.65 -13.53
N ARG A 60 -35.55 -26.44 -13.49
CA ARG A 60 -34.56 -26.00 -12.50
C ARG A 60 -35.07 -24.93 -11.53
N TRP A 61 -36.35 -24.53 -11.59
CA TRP A 61 -36.94 -23.52 -10.69
C TRP A 61 -36.32 -22.11 -10.80
N VAL A 62 -35.49 -21.85 -11.81
CA VAL A 62 -34.85 -20.54 -12.04
C VAL A 62 -35.69 -19.74 -13.02
N VAL A 63 -36.11 -18.53 -12.63
CA VAL A 63 -36.90 -17.63 -13.49
C VAL A 63 -36.11 -16.42 -13.96
N HIS A 64 -35.01 -16.08 -13.29
CA HIS A 64 -34.11 -15.03 -13.74
C HIS A 64 -32.68 -15.23 -13.21
N ARG A 65 -31.69 -14.86 -14.01
CA ARG A 65 -30.28 -14.77 -13.61
C ARG A 65 -29.63 -13.58 -14.30
N GLY A 66 -29.10 -12.63 -13.53
CA GLY A 66 -28.55 -11.40 -14.07
C GLY A 66 -28.53 -10.25 -13.06
N ARG A 67 -28.54 -9.02 -13.59
CA ARG A 67 -28.59 -7.80 -12.78
C ARG A 67 -29.99 -7.59 -12.22
N LEU A 68 -30.04 -7.28 -10.94
CA LEU A 68 -31.22 -6.94 -10.15
C LEU A 68 -31.05 -5.50 -9.65
N THR A 69 -31.87 -4.60 -10.13
CA THR A 69 -31.89 -3.21 -9.70
C THR A 69 -32.95 -3.03 -8.62
N LEU A 70 -32.52 -2.57 -7.45
CA LEU A 70 -33.39 -2.22 -6.33
C LEU A 70 -33.47 -0.70 -6.18
N GLY A 71 -34.67 -0.17 -5.96
CA GLY A 71 -34.89 1.25 -5.69
C GLY A 71 -36.03 1.86 -6.50
N ASP A 72 -36.43 3.07 -6.12
CA ASP A 72 -37.56 3.78 -6.72
C ASP A 72 -37.15 4.53 -7.99
N MET A 73 -37.92 4.34 -9.07
CA MET A 73 -37.77 5.10 -10.31
C MET A 73 -38.18 6.58 -10.17
N HIS A 74 -38.83 6.97 -9.06
CA HIS A 74 -39.29 8.34 -8.78
C HIS A 74 -38.34 9.16 -7.89
N GLY A 75 -37.10 8.71 -7.65
CA GLY A 75 -36.05 9.53 -7.02
C GLY A 75 -35.33 8.93 -5.81
N GLY A 76 -35.54 7.64 -5.52
CA GLY A 76 -34.75 6.93 -4.49
C GLY A 76 -33.36 6.52 -5.00
N GLU A 77 -32.44 6.20 -4.08
CA GLU A 77 -31.13 5.65 -4.43
C GLU A 77 -31.29 4.28 -5.12
N MET A 78 -30.96 4.19 -6.41
CA MET A 78 -30.93 2.92 -7.11
C MET A 78 -29.66 2.15 -6.78
N ARG A 79 -29.80 0.85 -6.52
CA ARG A 79 -28.69 -0.06 -6.23
C ARG A 79 -28.77 -1.24 -7.17
N THR A 80 -27.64 -1.60 -7.79
CA THR A 80 -27.57 -2.79 -8.65
C THR A 80 -26.87 -3.92 -7.93
N LEU A 81 -27.49 -5.09 -7.96
CA LEU A 81 -26.97 -6.35 -7.46
C LEU A 81 -26.88 -7.34 -8.63
N THR A 82 -26.01 -8.34 -8.53
CA THR A 82 -26.00 -9.48 -9.47
C THR A 82 -26.49 -10.71 -8.74
N GLY A 83 -27.52 -11.37 -9.29
CA GLY A 83 -28.21 -12.44 -8.58
C GLY A 83 -29.03 -13.38 -9.43
N THR A 84 -29.67 -14.33 -8.74
CA THR A 84 -30.58 -15.32 -9.32
C THR A 84 -31.91 -15.27 -8.57
N VAL A 85 -33.01 -15.32 -9.32
CA VAL A 85 -34.37 -15.43 -8.81
C VAL A 85 -34.88 -16.82 -9.12
N PHE A 86 -35.34 -17.49 -8.07
CA PHE A 86 -35.95 -18.82 -8.11
C PHE A 86 -37.45 -18.68 -7.84
N ALA A 87 -38.27 -19.45 -8.55
CA ALA A 87 -39.71 -19.55 -8.30
C ALA A 87 -40.05 -20.96 -7.81
N SER A 88 -41.07 -21.08 -6.97
CA SER A 88 -41.60 -22.34 -6.43
C SER A 88 -43.11 -22.21 -6.18
N ASP A 89 -43.80 -23.32 -5.93
CA ASP A 89 -45.24 -23.32 -5.60
C ASP A 89 -45.57 -22.45 -4.37
N GLY A 90 -44.58 -22.22 -3.49
CA GLY A 90 -44.71 -21.39 -2.30
C GLY A 90 -44.26 -19.93 -2.46
N GLY A 91 -43.94 -19.48 -3.67
CA GLY A 91 -43.47 -18.12 -3.98
C GLY A 91 -42.02 -18.08 -4.49
N MET A 92 -41.36 -16.92 -4.37
CA MET A 92 -40.04 -16.65 -4.96
C MET A 92 -38.92 -16.51 -3.93
N LEU A 93 -37.71 -16.91 -4.31
CA LEU A 93 -36.48 -16.72 -3.56
C LEU A 93 -35.50 -15.93 -4.43
N VAL A 94 -35.03 -14.81 -3.89
CA VAL A 94 -33.98 -13.97 -4.49
C VAL A 94 -32.69 -14.19 -3.73
N VAL A 95 -31.61 -14.48 -4.45
CA VAL A 95 -30.25 -14.53 -3.92
C VAL A 95 -29.37 -13.66 -4.79
N ALA A 96 -28.81 -12.60 -4.23
CA ALA A 96 -28.03 -11.60 -4.96
C ALA A 96 -26.83 -11.11 -4.14
N GLY A 97 -25.73 -10.79 -4.80
CA GLY A 97 -24.58 -10.09 -4.21
C GLY A 97 -24.47 -8.68 -4.76
N TYR A 98 -23.77 -7.79 -4.06
CA TYR A 98 -23.41 -6.48 -4.60
C TYR A 98 -22.57 -6.67 -5.87
N ASP A 99 -22.95 -5.97 -6.94
CA ASP A 99 -22.15 -5.97 -8.17
C ASP A 99 -20.82 -5.26 -7.88
N ILE A 100 -19.73 -5.76 -8.45
CA ILE A 100 -18.34 -5.31 -8.21
C ILE A 100 -18.08 -3.93 -8.85
N ASP A 101 -19.10 -3.09 -9.05
CA ASP A 101 -19.00 -1.75 -9.63
C ASP A 101 -18.64 -0.65 -8.60
N GLU A 102 -18.40 -0.99 -7.33
CA GLU A 102 -17.74 -0.10 -6.34
C GLU A 102 -16.27 0.22 -6.73
N PHE A 103 -15.76 -0.45 -7.78
CA PHE A 103 -14.42 -0.30 -8.35
C PHE A 103 -14.16 1.09 -9.00
N GLU A 104 -15.20 1.79 -9.47
CA GLU A 104 -15.01 3.12 -10.08
C GLU A 104 -14.68 4.21 -9.05
N ARG A 105 -15.23 4.13 -7.82
CA ARG A 105 -14.89 5.08 -6.74
C ARG A 105 -13.49 4.84 -6.16
N SER A 106 -12.96 3.63 -6.30
CA SER A 106 -11.60 3.30 -5.84
C SER A 106 -10.51 3.63 -6.85
N SER A 107 -10.84 3.80 -8.14
CA SER A 107 -9.84 4.02 -9.20
C SER A 107 -9.17 5.39 -9.15
N VAL A 108 -9.91 6.46 -8.84
CA VAL A 108 -9.35 7.81 -8.69
C VAL A 108 -8.51 7.90 -7.42
N LEU A 109 -9.03 7.41 -6.28
CA LEU A 109 -8.31 7.40 -5.01
C LEU A 109 -7.03 6.55 -5.09
N MET A 110 -7.08 5.41 -5.77
CA MET A 110 -5.93 4.54 -5.95
C MET A 110 -4.88 5.18 -6.87
N LEU A 111 -5.29 5.93 -7.89
CA LEU A 111 -4.37 6.69 -8.74
C LEU A 111 -3.68 7.81 -7.95
N GLU A 112 -4.43 8.56 -7.14
CA GLU A 112 -3.87 9.61 -6.26
C GLU A 112 -2.92 9.01 -5.23
N LEU A 113 -3.31 7.92 -4.58
CA LEU A 113 -2.47 7.23 -3.59
C LEU A 113 -1.18 6.69 -4.21
N ASN A 114 -1.28 6.05 -5.38
CA ASN A 114 -0.10 5.54 -6.08
C ASN A 114 0.84 6.67 -6.51
N SER A 115 0.29 7.79 -7.01
CA SER A 115 1.09 8.96 -7.38
C SER A 115 1.81 9.57 -6.16
N ALA A 116 1.10 9.69 -5.03
CA ALA A 116 1.68 10.18 -3.78
C ALA A 116 2.76 9.23 -3.23
N LEU A 117 2.53 7.92 -3.30
CA LEU A 117 3.50 6.90 -2.89
C LEU A 117 4.77 6.96 -3.76
N ASP A 118 4.61 7.10 -5.08
CA ASP A 118 5.73 7.24 -6.00
C ASP A 118 6.54 8.52 -5.74
N ALA A 119 5.87 9.63 -5.42
CA ALA A 119 6.54 10.87 -5.03
C ALA A 119 7.35 10.69 -3.74
N ALA A 120 6.74 10.11 -2.70
CA ALA A 120 7.41 9.83 -1.44
C ALA A 120 8.60 8.88 -1.61
N HIS A 121 8.47 7.84 -2.44
CA HIS A 121 9.57 6.93 -2.75
C HIS A 121 10.74 7.66 -3.43
N ARG A 122 10.45 8.53 -4.40
CA ARG A 122 11.50 9.32 -5.07
C ARG A 122 12.23 10.23 -4.08
N ASP A 123 11.50 10.88 -3.18
CA ASP A 123 12.11 11.76 -2.17
C ASP A 123 12.94 10.97 -1.16
N LEU A 124 12.48 9.78 -0.73
CA LEU A 124 13.25 8.90 0.14
C LEU A 124 14.56 8.45 -0.53
N ILE A 125 14.51 8.05 -1.80
CA ILE A 125 15.71 7.68 -2.57
C ILE A 125 16.68 8.86 -2.66
N ARG A 126 16.17 10.08 -2.89
CA ARG A 126 17.00 11.29 -2.93
C ARG A 126 17.67 11.56 -1.58
N ALA A 127 16.90 11.55 -0.50
CA ALA A 127 17.40 11.79 0.86
C ALA A 127 18.45 10.75 1.26
N ASN A 128 18.22 9.48 0.94
CA ASN A 128 19.14 8.40 1.27
C ASN A 128 20.46 8.53 0.48
N ARG A 129 20.41 8.92 -0.79
CA ARG A 129 21.62 9.22 -1.58
C ARG A 129 22.41 10.39 -1.01
N GLU A 130 21.72 11.44 -0.56
CA GLU A 130 22.37 12.59 0.06
C GLU A 130 23.02 12.23 1.40
N LEU A 131 22.33 11.45 2.23
CA LEU A 131 22.88 10.94 3.47
C LEU A 131 24.15 10.10 3.21
N ALA A 132 24.09 9.17 2.26
CA ALA A 132 25.25 8.36 1.89
C ALA A 132 26.44 9.19 1.41
N ARG A 133 26.21 10.28 0.66
CA ARG A 133 27.28 11.21 0.25
C ARG A 133 27.89 11.94 1.43
N ARG A 134 27.06 12.43 2.36
CA ARG A 134 27.55 13.11 3.57
C ARG A 134 28.33 12.15 4.46
N GLU A 135 27.86 10.93 4.64
CA GLU A 135 28.57 9.90 5.37
C GLU A 135 29.92 9.56 4.72
N ALA A 136 29.99 9.51 3.39
CA ALA A 136 31.25 9.29 2.67
C ALA A 136 32.22 10.46 2.89
N ALA A 137 31.75 11.70 2.77
CA ALA A 137 32.58 12.89 3.00
C ALA A 137 33.09 12.98 4.45
N ILE A 138 32.23 12.68 5.44
CA ILE A 138 32.63 12.62 6.85
C ILE A 138 33.65 11.51 7.09
N ARG A 139 33.48 10.35 6.47
CA ARG A 139 34.47 9.26 6.55
C ARG A 139 35.81 9.66 5.97
N GLU A 140 35.82 10.32 4.82
CA GLU A 140 37.05 10.78 4.17
C GLU A 140 37.80 11.79 5.05
N LEU A 141 37.10 12.79 5.60
CA LEU A 141 37.65 13.77 6.55
C LEU A 141 38.14 13.12 7.84
N SER A 142 37.51 12.03 8.30
CA SER A 142 37.89 11.28 9.50
C SER A 142 39.12 10.37 9.26
N LEU A 143 39.46 10.09 8.01
CA LEU A 143 40.55 9.21 7.60
C LEU A 143 41.76 9.97 7.02
N THR A 144 41.67 11.27 6.81
CA THR A 144 42.79 12.11 6.36
C THR A 144 43.30 13.03 7.47
N ASP A 145 44.60 13.34 7.43
CA ASP A 145 45.21 14.37 8.26
C ASP A 145 44.99 15.73 7.59
N ALA A 146 44.36 16.66 8.31
CA ALA A 146 43.92 17.94 7.75
C ALA A 146 45.09 18.87 7.35
N LEU A 147 46.27 18.70 7.94
CA LEU A 147 47.44 19.55 7.68
C LEU A 147 48.21 19.08 6.44
N THR A 148 48.21 17.78 6.16
CA THR A 148 49.07 17.17 5.14
C THR A 148 48.30 16.50 4.00
N GLY A 149 47.00 16.25 4.15
CA GLY A 149 46.14 15.60 3.16
C GLY A 149 46.40 14.11 2.95
N VAL A 150 47.39 13.53 3.65
CA VAL A 150 47.65 12.09 3.64
C VAL A 150 46.74 11.36 4.62
N GLY A 151 46.57 10.05 4.42
CA GLY A 151 45.81 9.20 5.33
C GLY A 151 46.34 9.32 6.76
N ASN A 152 45.45 9.53 7.72
CA ASN A 152 45.82 9.63 9.12
C ASN A 152 46.11 8.25 9.73
N ARG A 153 46.54 8.24 10.99
CA ARG A 153 46.88 7.00 11.70
C ARG A 153 45.77 5.94 11.65
N ARG A 154 44.50 6.34 11.77
CA ARG A 154 43.36 5.41 11.69
C ARG A 154 43.27 4.75 10.30
N HIS A 155 43.49 5.52 9.23
CA HIS A 155 43.51 4.98 7.88
C HIS A 155 44.67 4.00 7.64
N LEU A 156 45.84 4.26 8.22
CA LEU A 156 46.96 3.32 8.21
C LEU A 156 46.60 2.02 8.94
N ASP A 157 46.03 2.11 10.14
CA ASP A 157 45.68 0.95 10.96
C ASP A 157 44.62 0.05 10.27
N GLU A 158 43.60 0.66 9.63
CA GLU A 158 42.56 -0.07 8.89
C GLU A 158 43.11 -0.80 7.65
N ASN A 159 43.97 -0.15 6.88
CA ASN A 159 44.50 -0.72 5.64
C ASN A 159 45.66 -1.69 5.87
N LEU A 160 46.52 -1.45 6.88
CA LEU A 160 47.69 -2.29 7.14
C LEU A 160 47.28 -3.73 7.47
N ALA A 161 46.19 -3.92 8.23
CA ALA A 161 45.67 -5.25 8.54
C ALA A 161 45.20 -5.99 7.27
N ALA A 162 44.43 -5.32 6.42
CA ALA A 162 43.94 -5.88 5.16
C ALA A 162 45.09 -6.21 4.18
N GLU A 163 46.09 -5.34 4.09
CA GLU A 163 47.27 -5.53 3.25
C GLU A 163 48.17 -6.68 3.77
N CYS A 164 48.31 -6.83 5.09
CA CYS A 164 49.00 -7.99 5.68
C CYS A 164 48.30 -9.30 5.33
N GLU A 165 46.96 -9.36 5.41
CA GLU A 165 46.20 -10.55 5.00
C GLU A 165 46.35 -10.83 3.50
N ARG A 166 46.29 -9.79 2.66
CA ARG A 166 46.45 -9.90 1.21
C ARG A 166 47.85 -10.43 0.85
N ALA A 167 48.90 -9.85 1.42
CA ALA A 167 50.28 -10.28 1.23
C ALA A 167 50.48 -11.74 1.65
N ARG A 168 49.91 -12.15 2.81
CA ARG A 168 49.94 -13.55 3.26
C ARG A 168 49.20 -14.49 2.29
N ARG A 169 48.02 -14.08 1.80
CA ARG A 169 47.19 -14.90 0.89
C ARG A 169 47.84 -15.12 -0.48
N TYR A 170 48.45 -14.08 -1.03
CA TYR A 170 49.05 -14.13 -2.36
C TYR A 170 50.57 -14.34 -2.34
N GLN A 171 51.16 -14.58 -1.16
CA GLN A 171 52.60 -14.74 -0.94
C GLN A 171 53.43 -13.61 -1.56
N GLN A 172 52.94 -12.37 -1.45
CA GLN A 172 53.66 -11.19 -1.93
C GLN A 172 54.46 -10.56 -0.79
N PRO A 173 55.70 -10.08 -1.05
CA PRO A 173 56.46 -9.32 -0.07
C PRO A 173 55.78 -7.97 0.22
N LEU A 174 55.64 -7.64 1.51
CA LEU A 174 55.09 -6.37 2.01
C LEU A 174 56.17 -5.61 2.76
N ALA A 175 56.28 -4.29 2.53
CA ALA A 175 57.19 -3.41 3.25
C ALA A 175 56.42 -2.21 3.82
N LEU A 176 56.79 -1.77 5.03
CA LEU A 176 56.25 -0.58 5.70
C LEU A 176 57.41 0.40 5.97
N ILE A 177 57.22 1.66 5.63
CA ILE A 177 58.19 2.73 5.87
C ILE A 177 57.59 3.69 6.91
N ILE A 178 58.31 3.91 8.01
CA ILE A 178 57.96 4.87 9.04
C ILE A 178 59.02 5.98 9.01
N LEU A 179 58.58 7.22 8.85
CA LEU A 179 59.43 8.40 8.77
C LEU A 179 59.12 9.29 9.99
N ASP A 180 60.16 9.78 10.64
CA ASP A 180 60.06 10.79 11.71
C ASP A 180 60.94 11.99 11.36
N ILE A 181 60.52 13.20 11.73
CA ILE A 181 61.30 14.42 11.47
C ILE A 181 62.13 14.75 12.70
N ASP A 182 63.43 14.50 12.60
CA ASP A 182 64.38 14.80 13.67
C ASP A 182 64.38 16.29 14.04
N HIS A 183 64.43 16.57 15.35
CA HIS A 183 64.48 17.93 15.92
C HIS A 183 63.29 18.85 15.58
N PHE A 184 62.14 18.32 15.15
CA PHE A 184 60.93 19.11 14.84
C PHE A 184 60.52 20.07 15.97
N LYS A 185 60.68 19.64 17.23
CA LYS A 185 60.41 20.47 18.42
C LYS A 185 61.23 21.76 18.45
N ARG A 186 62.51 21.74 18.06
CA ARG A 186 63.36 22.95 18.00
C ARG A 186 62.93 23.94 16.93
N VAL A 187 62.39 23.45 15.82
CA VAL A 187 61.84 24.30 14.75
C VAL A 187 60.54 24.93 15.23
N ASN A 188 59.64 24.17 15.84
CA ASN A 188 58.37 24.69 16.37
C ASN A 188 58.59 25.71 17.51
N ASP A 189 59.56 25.45 18.40
CA ASP A 189 59.91 26.32 19.52
C ASP A 189 60.62 27.62 19.06
N GLY A 190 61.30 27.60 17.90
CA GLY A 190 62.00 28.75 17.34
C GLY A 190 61.13 29.74 16.55
N TRP A 191 59.93 29.32 16.15
CA TRP A 191 58.96 30.12 15.38
C TRP A 191 57.72 30.51 16.20
N GLY A 192 57.83 30.48 17.54
CA GLY A 192 56.92 31.01 18.57
C GLY A 192 55.44 31.17 18.22
N HIS A 193 54.59 30.28 18.75
CA HIS A 193 53.11 30.34 18.92
C HIS A 193 52.16 30.92 17.84
N GLU A 194 52.61 31.58 16.78
CA GLU A 194 51.78 32.18 15.72
C GLU A 194 51.91 31.49 14.35
N ALA A 195 52.84 30.55 14.17
CA ALA A 195 53.00 29.80 12.91
C ALA A 195 52.06 28.59 12.77
N GLY A 196 50.95 28.57 13.52
CA GLY A 196 50.07 27.41 13.69
C GLY A 196 48.66 27.59 13.16
N ASP A 197 48.43 28.34 12.07
CA ASP A 197 47.17 28.23 11.30
C ASP A 197 47.31 28.80 9.86
N PRO A 198 47.55 27.97 8.83
CA PRO A 198 47.44 28.40 7.44
C PRO A 198 45.98 28.27 6.99
N GLY A 199 45.08 29.08 7.55
CA GLY A 199 43.63 28.79 7.42
C GLY A 199 42.65 29.95 7.32
N ASN A 200 43.04 31.23 7.45
CA ASN A 200 42.07 32.33 7.43
C ASN A 200 42.40 33.42 6.41
N HIS A 201 41.81 33.31 5.21
CA HIS A 201 41.74 34.39 4.22
C HIS A 201 40.29 34.90 4.13
N PRO A 202 39.98 36.15 4.51
CA PRO A 202 38.76 36.82 4.10
C PRO A 202 39.05 37.81 2.95
N ALA A 203 38.32 37.66 1.84
CA ALA A 203 37.74 38.73 0.99
C ALA A 203 37.11 38.10 -0.27
#